data_AF-A0A9D2IQU5-F1
#
_entry.id   AF-A0A9D2IQU5-F1
#
_cell.length_a   1.000
_cell.length_b   1.000
_cell.length_c   1.000
_cell.angle_alpha   90.00
_cell.angle_beta   90.00
_cell.angle_gamma   90.00
#
_symmetry.space_group_name_H-M   'P 1'
#
loop_
_entity.id
_entity.type
_entity.pdbx_description
1 polymer ?
#
loop_
_entity_poly.entity_id
_entity_poly.type
_entity_poly.pdbx_seq_one_letter_code
_entity_poly.pdbx_strand_id
1 'polypeptide(L)'
;MAEEWTFERAMTRLEQIVAALESGKCTLDESLKLFEEGTKLTAYCTKALKTAEQKIIKLTAADVAAAKQAAGGAEAESASPVSEETSPESLPG
;
A
#
# COMPACT_ATOMS: atom_id res chain seq x y z
N MET A 1 -21.33 -0.17 -23.64
CA MET A 1 -20.80 -1.00 -22.54
C MET A 1 -19.60 -0.26 -22.00
N ALA A 2 -19.56 0.01 -20.69
CA ALA A 2 -18.40 0.70 -20.11
C ALA A 2 -17.18 -0.19 -20.32
N GLU A 3 -16.13 0.35 -20.94
CA GLU A 3 -14.86 -0.34 -21.05
C GLU A 3 -14.26 -0.49 -19.65
N GLU A 4 -14.62 -1.56 -18.95
CA GLU A 4 -14.00 -1.92 -17.69
C GLU A 4 -12.54 -2.24 -17.96
N TRP A 5 -11.66 -1.33 -17.54
CA TRP A 5 -10.23 -1.57 -17.53
C TRP A 5 -9.93 -2.76 -16.64
N THR A 6 -9.29 -3.79 -17.17
CA THR A 6 -8.76 -4.90 -16.35
C THR A 6 -7.35 -4.59 -15.88
N PHE A 7 -6.91 -5.23 -14.79
CA PHE A 7 -5.53 -5.11 -14.30
C PHE A 7 -4.52 -5.45 -15.41
N GLU A 8 -4.72 -6.57 -16.11
CA GLU A 8 -3.86 -7.01 -17.22
C GLU A 8 -3.78 -5.95 -18.33
N ARG A 9 -4.92 -5.39 -18.75
CA ARG A 9 -4.93 -4.34 -19.80
C ARG A 9 -4.21 -3.07 -19.34
N ALA A 10 -4.39 -2.67 -18.08
CA ALA A 10 -3.69 -1.51 -17.53
C ALA A 10 -2.17 -1.75 -17.46
N MET A 11 -1.75 -2.97 -17.12
CA MET A 11 -0.33 -3.35 -17.08
C MET A 11 0.29 -3.36 -18.48
N THR A 12 -0.36 -4.01 -19.46
CA THR A 12 0.11 -4.00 -20.85
C THR A 12 0.22 -2.57 -21.41
N ARG A 13 -0.75 -1.70 -21.09
CA ARG A 13 -0.70 -0.31 -21.52
C ARG A 13 0.46 0.45 -20.87
N LEU A 14 0.73 0.20 -19.60
CA LEU A 14 1.86 0.81 -18.89
C LEU A 14 3.19 0.39 -19.52
N GLU A 15 3.37 -0.88 -19.88
CA GLU A 15 4.56 -1.38 -20.58
C GLU A 15 4.75 -0.69 -21.94
N GLN A 16 3.68 -0.50 -22.70
CA GLN A 16 3.73 0.23 -23.97
C GLN A 16 4.15 1.70 -23.79
N ILE A 17 3.63 2.35 -22.74
CA ILE A 17 3.99 3.73 -22.40
C ILE A 17 5.47 3.82 -22.05
N VAL A 18 5.97 2.92 -21.21
CA VAL A 18 7.39 2.86 -20.83
C VAL A 18 8.26 2.64 -22.07
N ALA A 19 7.93 1.65 -22.91
CA ALA A 19 8.66 1.40 -24.15
C ALA A 19 8.67 2.61 -25.10
N ALA A 20 7.56 3.35 -25.19
CA ALA A 20 7.48 4.56 -26.00
C ALA A 20 8.38 5.68 -25.45
N LEU A 21 8.35 5.91 -24.13
CA LEU A 21 9.20 6.90 -23.45
C LEU A 21 10.68 6.55 -23.56
N GLU A 22 11.05 5.27 -23.37
CA GLU A 22 12.43 4.78 -23.50
C GLU A 22 12.96 4.84 -24.93
N SER A 23 12.07 4.74 -25.93
CA SER A 23 12.48 4.83 -27.34
C SER A 23 13.05 6.19 -27.73
N GLY A 24 12.73 7.25 -26.96
CA GLY A 24 13.17 8.62 -27.22
C GLY A 24 12.60 9.23 -28.51
N LYS A 25 11.63 8.57 -29.17
CA LYS A 25 11.01 9.04 -30.43
C LYS A 25 9.81 9.96 -30.20
N CYS A 26 9.32 10.05 -28.96
CA CYS A 26 8.20 10.88 -28.59
C CYS A 26 8.64 12.35 -28.47
N THR A 27 7.80 13.27 -28.93
CA THR A 27 7.98 14.69 -28.66
C THR A 27 7.80 14.98 -27.17
N LEU A 28 8.21 16.19 -26.72
CA LEU A 28 8.05 16.59 -25.32
C LEU A 28 6.57 16.56 -24.86
N ASP A 29 5.65 17.06 -25.70
CA ASP A 29 4.21 17.06 -25.42
C ASP A 29 3.64 15.64 -25.33
N GLU A 30 4.03 14.75 -26.25
CA GLU A 30 3.64 13.34 -26.19
C GLU A 30 4.21 12.65 -24.96
N SER A 31 5.46 12.93 -24.59
CA SER A 31 6.10 12.37 -23.41
C SER A 31 5.37 12.78 -22.13
N LEU A 32 4.91 14.04 -22.04
CA LEU A 32 4.10 14.51 -20.92
C LEU A 32 2.73 13.80 -20.86
N LYS A 33 2.05 13.64 -22.00
CA LYS A 33 0.77 12.92 -22.07
C LYS A 33 0.91 11.45 -21.68
N LEU A 34 1.93 10.78 -22.20
CA LEU A 34 2.25 9.40 -21.87
C LEU A 34 2.59 9.23 -20.39
N PHE A 35 3.33 10.18 -19.81
CA PHE A 35 3.64 10.18 -18.38
C PHE A 35 2.37 10.35 -17.52
N GLU A 36 1.51 11.31 -17.85
CA GLU A 36 0.22 11.49 -17.14
C GLU A 36 -0.66 10.25 -17.22
N GLU A 37 -0.75 9.62 -18.41
CA GLU A 37 -1.49 8.38 -18.60
C GLU A 37 -0.89 7.25 -17.75
N GLY A 38 0.43 7.06 -17.80
CA GLY A 38 1.15 6.07 -17.02
C GLY A 38 0.90 6.24 -15.52
N THR A 39 0.92 7.48 -15.02
CA THR A 39 0.68 7.78 -13.60
C THR A 39 -0.73 7.36 -13.17
N LYS A 40 -1.74 7.59 -14.02
CA LYS A 40 -3.14 7.17 -13.76
C LYS A 40 -3.27 5.65 -13.76
N LEU A 41 -2.61 4.97 -14.70
CA LEU A 41 -2.61 3.50 -14.78
C LEU A 41 -1.91 2.86 -13.58
N THR A 42 -0.77 3.41 -13.13
CA THR A 42 -0.09 2.95 -11.92
C THR A 42 -1.02 3.06 -10.70
N ALA A 43 -1.68 4.20 -10.52
CA ALA A 43 -2.62 4.38 -9.41
C ALA A 43 -3.79 3.38 -9.45
N TYR A 44 -4.29 3.09 -10.66
CA TYR A 44 -5.31 2.06 -10.87
C TYR A 44 -4.82 0.67 -10.45
N CYS A 45 -3.65 0.25 -10.94
CA CYS A 45 -3.05 -1.04 -10.62
C CYS A 45 -2.81 -1.20 -9.12
N THR A 46 -2.26 -0.19 -8.44
CA THR A 46 -2.05 -0.20 -6.99
C THR A 46 -3.36 -0.36 -6.23
N LYS A 47 -4.43 0.33 -6.65
CA LYS A 47 -5.75 0.20 -6.03
C LYS A 47 -6.36 -1.19 -6.23
N ALA A 48 -6.20 -1.77 -7.41
CA ALA A 48 -6.66 -3.12 -7.71
C ALA A 48 -5.95 -4.16 -6.84
N LEU A 49 -4.62 -4.08 -6.73
CA LEU A 49 -3.82 -4.96 -5.87
C LEU A 49 -4.21 -4.82 -4.40
N LYS A 50 -4.36 -3.60 -3.90
CA LYS A 50 -4.79 -3.35 -2.51
C LYS A 50 -6.17 -3.96 -2.23
N THR A 51 -7.08 -3.87 -3.18
CA THR A 51 -8.42 -4.46 -3.06
C THR A 51 -8.35 -5.99 -3.04
N ALA A 52 -7.49 -6.58 -3.87
CA ALA A 52 -7.26 -8.03 -3.88
C ALA A 52 -6.63 -8.51 -2.56
N GLU A 53 -5.60 -7.81 -2.07
CA GLU A 53 -4.96 -8.10 -0.78
C GLU A 53 -5.97 -8.04 0.37
N GLN A 54 -6.80 -6.99 0.43
CA GLN A 54 -7.86 -6.87 1.44
C GLN A 54 -8.88 -8.01 1.38
N LYS A 55 -9.21 -8.51 0.18
CA LYS A 55 -10.09 -9.68 0.03
C LYS A 55 -9.40 -10.94 0.57
N ILE A 56 -8.13 -11.15 0.24
CA ILE A 56 -7.33 -12.27 0.76
C ILE A 56 -7.30 -12.23 2.29
N ILE A 57 -6.98 -11.08 2.89
CA ILE A 57 -6.94 -10.91 4.35
C ILE A 57 -8.30 -11.22 4.97
N LYS A 58 -9.42 -10.79 4.37
CA LYS A 58 -10.76 -11.10 4.91
C LYS A 58 -11.08 -12.59 4.85
N LEU A 59 -10.69 -13.27 3.78
CA LEU A 59 -10.89 -14.72 3.63
C LEU A 59 -10.02 -15.48 4.64
N THR A 60 -8.73 -15.16 4.74
CA THR A 60 -7.80 -15.83 5.66
C THR A 60 -8.04 -15.46 7.12
N ALA A 61 -8.47 -14.23 7.43
CA ALA A 61 -8.85 -13.85 8.79
C ALA A 61 -10.15 -14.53 9.24
N ALA A 62 -11.07 -14.84 8.32
CA ALA A 62 -12.24 -15.66 8.64
C ALA A 62 -11.83 -17.09 9.03
N ASP A 63 -10.80 -17.65 8.38
CA ASP A 63 -10.20 -18.94 8.76
C ASP A 63 -9.42 -18.87 10.10
N VAL A 64 -8.69 -17.77 10.36
CA VAL A 64 -7.88 -17.59 11.58
C VAL A 64 -8.75 -17.25 12.81
N ALA A 65 -9.89 -16.57 12.64
CA ALA A 65 -10.81 -16.29 13.74
C ALA A 65 -11.44 -17.57 14.32
N ALA A 66 -11.67 -18.59 13.47
CA ALA A 66 -12.10 -19.92 13.93
C ALA A 66 -10.99 -20.64 14.74
N ALA A 67 -9.71 -20.41 14.42
CA ALA A 67 -8.58 -21.02 15.12
C ALA A 67 -8.23 -20.32 16.45
N LYS A 68 -8.47 -19.00 16.60
CA LYS A 68 -8.11 -18.25 17.81
C LYS A 68 -9.05 -18.50 19.01
N GLN A 69 -10.27 -18.99 18.80
CA GLN A 69 -11.20 -19.31 19.90
C GLN A 69 -10.91 -20.65 20.61
N ALA A 70 -9.93 -21.44 20.13
CA ALA A 70 -9.55 -22.71 20.74
C ALA A 70 -8.28 -22.65 21.61
N ALA A 71 -7.55 -21.52 21.68
CA ALA A 71 -6.30 -21.43 22.43
C ALA A 71 -6.16 -20.13 23.25
N GLY A 72 -6.30 -20.26 24.57
CA GLY A 72 -5.77 -19.34 25.60
C GLY A 72 -6.76 -18.29 26.09
N GLY A 73 -7.31 -18.34 27.31
CA GLY A 73 -6.67 -18.81 28.55
C GLY A 73 -5.65 -17.78 29.01
N ALA A 74 -5.95 -17.13 30.14
CA ALA A 74 -5.21 -16.05 30.79
C ALA A 74 -3.69 -16.23 30.83
N GLU A 75 -2.93 -15.13 30.67
CA GLU A 75 -1.85 -14.77 31.60
C GLU A 75 -1.72 -13.23 31.66
N ALA A 76 -1.73 -12.74 32.89
CA ALA A 76 -1.40 -11.37 33.28
C ALA A 76 0.00 -11.41 33.90
N GLU A 77 0.93 -10.61 33.39
CA GLU A 77 2.18 -10.23 34.08
C GLU A 77 2.76 -9.03 33.30
N SER A 78 2.65 -7.77 33.75
CA SER A 78 3.44 -7.11 34.79
C SER A 78 4.95 -7.14 34.57
N ALA A 79 5.51 -6.11 33.91
CA ALA A 79 6.54 -5.24 34.51
C ALA A 79 7.14 -4.28 33.46
N SER A 80 7.03 -2.98 33.72
CA SER A 80 8.09 -2.01 33.38
C SER A 80 7.94 -0.78 34.26
N PRO A 81 8.79 -0.59 35.28
CA PRO A 81 8.97 0.70 35.91
C PRO A 81 10.02 1.48 35.11
N VAL A 82 9.60 2.47 34.33
CA VAL A 82 10.50 3.59 33.99
C VAL A 82 10.01 4.79 34.79
N SER A 83 10.51 4.87 36.02
CA SER A 83 10.48 6.10 36.80
C SER A 83 11.37 7.10 36.08
N GLU A 84 10.70 8.00 35.37
CA GLU A 84 11.18 9.25 34.81
C GLU A 84 11.90 10.03 35.93
N GLU A 85 13.23 10.11 35.83
CA GLU A 85 14.03 10.98 36.68
C GLU A 85 13.69 12.42 36.29
N THR A 86 12.87 13.04 37.14
CA THR A 86 12.54 14.45 37.16
C THR A 86 13.83 15.28 37.12
N SER A 87 13.99 16.05 36.04
CA SER A 87 14.92 17.19 36.01
C SER A 87 14.19 18.41 36.58
N PRO A 88 14.58 18.96 37.75
CA PRO A 88 14.19 20.30 38.10
C PRO A 88 15.26 21.29 37.65
N GLU A 89 14.87 22.06 36.65
CA GLU A 89 15.16 23.48 36.45
C GLU A 89 15.81 24.16 37.67
N SER A 90 17.02 24.70 37.50
CA SER A 90 17.55 25.73 38.39
C SER A 90 18.57 26.62 37.66
N LEU A 91 18.04 27.64 37.00
CA LEU A 91 18.60 29.00 36.97
C LEU A 91 17.87 29.75 38.11
N PRO A 92 18.52 30.61 38.92
CA PRO A 92 19.11 31.86 38.39
C PRO A 92 20.35 32.39 39.15
N GLY A 93 21.03 33.38 38.56
CA GLY A 93 22.01 34.24 39.24
C GLY A 93 23.14 34.73 38.36
#